data_AF-A0A964ZDF0-F1
#
_entry.id   AF-A0A964ZDF0-F1
#
_cell.length_a   1.000
_cell.length_b   1.000
_cell.length_c   1.000
_cell.angle_alpha   90.00
_cell.angle_beta   90.00
_cell.angle_gamma   90.00
#
_symmetry.space_group_name_H-M   'P 1'
#
loop_
_entity.id
_entity.type
_entity.pdbx_description
1 polymer ?
#
loop_
_entity_poly.entity_id
_entity_poly.type
_entity_poly.pdbx_seq_one_letter_code
_entity_poly.pdbx_strand_id
1 'polypeptide(L)'
;MLARRLLEAGVRMVFVNWPREPGDISAGNPLWDTHSQNNSRMKDVLCPQFDLSFPALIDDLDQRGMLAETLVVAIGEMGRTPTFNNAGGRDHWGNVWPFLMAGAGIRTAQVVGSSDRRGAEVHDGKVTPSDLTATMAHLLGIGHHAMFPDKSDRPHKVTEGEPIRAVLGLQPATLERVAPGGVVDSPQFVGDGMLIYTDFEPPAVLNGPEKPVRGWQAFPIVNDDSFGVILGRVPGRRSRSGEHHVGIGYGLKTGNGSGRIAQGTRAMLCQEVFNPRPGRYMFRVHASGGAFDRPDYYRDVWAKHFTCRLIIFGYRDSGKDPRHIVEFASQPFAPVFAGPYDADYRPYQVSALLRDQNGGGQTRNGIGVAVVVEKTSTGELDVSKGGPRSQGLIRIDDVNLEFNAE
;
A
#
# COMPACT_ATOMS: atom_id res chain seq x y z
N MET A 1 6.04 -0.90 -13.67
CA MET A 1 4.75 -0.20 -13.90
C MET A 1 4.30 -0.36 -15.35
N LEU A 2 3.00 -0.57 -15.61
CA LEU A 2 2.48 -0.78 -16.97
C LEU A 2 2.63 0.46 -17.87
N ALA A 3 2.29 1.66 -17.38
CA ALA A 3 2.39 2.90 -18.16
C ALA A 3 3.82 3.13 -18.69
N ARG A 4 4.83 3.00 -17.83
CA ARG A 4 6.25 3.08 -18.20
C ARG A 4 6.65 2.01 -19.23
N ARG A 5 6.12 0.79 -19.14
CA ARG A 5 6.39 -0.27 -20.13
C ARG A 5 5.75 -0.01 -21.49
N LEU A 6 4.58 0.62 -21.53
CA LEU A 6 3.99 1.08 -22.78
C LEU A 6 4.88 2.15 -23.44
N LEU A 7 5.43 3.08 -22.65
CA LEU A 7 6.38 4.07 -23.14
C LEU A 7 7.67 3.42 -23.67
N GLU A 8 8.26 2.46 -22.94
CA GLU A 8 9.42 1.68 -23.39
C GLU A 8 9.14 0.91 -24.69
N ALA A 9 7.91 0.44 -24.88
CA ALA A 9 7.46 -0.21 -26.12
C ALA A 9 7.17 0.77 -27.27
N GLY A 10 7.39 2.07 -27.08
CA GLY A 10 7.25 3.09 -28.11
C GLY A 10 5.86 3.74 -28.21
N VAL A 11 4.95 3.46 -27.28
CA VAL A 11 3.64 4.15 -27.22
C VAL A 11 3.88 5.63 -26.90
N ARG A 12 3.29 6.51 -27.71
CA ARG A 12 3.55 7.97 -27.64
C ARG A 12 2.56 8.74 -26.77
N MET A 13 1.43 8.13 -26.42
CA MET A 13 0.44 8.69 -25.51
C MET A 13 -0.15 7.55 -24.69
N VAL A 14 0.00 7.65 -23.37
CA VAL A 14 -0.58 6.68 -22.43
C VAL A 14 -1.61 7.43 -21.59
N PHE A 15 -2.87 7.00 -21.68
CA PHE A 15 -3.92 7.50 -20.81
C PHE A 15 -4.12 6.52 -19.64
N VAL A 16 -3.91 7.01 -18.42
CA VAL A 16 -4.16 6.24 -17.21
C VAL A 16 -5.47 6.74 -16.61
N ASN A 17 -6.50 5.92 -16.70
CA ASN A 17 -7.77 6.17 -16.02
C ASN A 17 -7.73 5.52 -14.64
N TRP A 18 -8.36 6.15 -13.65
CA TRP A 18 -8.64 5.52 -12.36
C TRP A 18 -9.77 4.51 -12.52
N PRO A 19 -9.52 3.19 -12.46
CA PRO A 19 -10.57 2.22 -12.65
C PRO A 19 -11.42 2.09 -11.39
N ARG A 20 -12.68 1.67 -11.58
CA ARG A 20 -13.53 1.26 -10.46
C ARG A 20 -13.08 -0.10 -9.98
N GLU A 21 -12.63 -0.20 -8.73
CA GLU A 21 -12.16 -1.47 -8.18
C GLU A 21 -13.33 -2.43 -7.90
N PRO A 22 -13.13 -3.75 -8.07
CA PRO A 22 -14.11 -4.75 -7.61
C PRO A 22 -14.44 -4.56 -6.13
N GLY A 23 -15.72 -4.39 -5.81
CA GLY A 23 -16.18 -4.11 -4.44
C GLY A 23 -16.34 -2.62 -4.09
N ASP A 24 -16.08 -1.70 -5.04
CA ASP A 24 -16.43 -0.29 -4.88
C ASP A 24 -17.97 -0.11 -4.93
N ILE A 25 -18.65 -0.40 -3.82
CA ILE A 25 -20.12 -0.36 -3.68
C ILE A 25 -20.71 1.06 -3.61
N SER A 26 -19.90 2.08 -3.89
CA SER A 26 -20.31 3.47 -3.94
C SER A 26 -21.15 3.76 -5.20
N ALA A 27 -22.38 3.24 -5.23
CA ALA A 27 -23.32 3.41 -6.34
C ALA A 27 -23.72 4.90 -6.58
N GLY A 28 -23.30 5.82 -5.71
CA GLY A 28 -23.52 7.28 -5.84
C GLY A 28 -22.28 8.17 -5.83
N ASN A 29 -21.06 7.62 -5.65
CA ASN A 29 -19.79 8.38 -5.73
C ASN A 29 -18.75 7.57 -6.52
N PRO A 30 -18.79 7.56 -7.85
CA PRO A 30 -17.76 6.87 -8.63
C PRO A 30 -16.40 7.57 -8.45
N LEU A 31 -15.36 6.82 -8.05
CA LEU A 31 -13.97 7.31 -8.09
C LEU A 31 -13.77 8.61 -7.28
N TRP A 32 -13.34 9.69 -7.95
CA TRP A 32 -13.11 11.04 -7.42
C TRP A 32 -14.37 11.91 -7.32
N ASP A 33 -15.53 11.37 -7.68
CA ASP A 33 -16.81 12.06 -7.66
C ASP A 33 -17.48 11.98 -6.27
N THR A 34 -16.87 12.60 -5.27
CA THR A 34 -17.16 12.42 -3.84
C THR A 34 -18.42 13.14 -3.32
N HIS A 35 -19.59 12.87 -3.92
CA HIS A 35 -20.89 13.47 -3.54
C HIS A 35 -21.45 13.06 -2.18
N SER A 36 -20.82 12.11 -1.48
CA SER A 36 -21.09 11.78 -0.09
C SER A 36 -19.83 11.19 0.57
N GLN A 37 -19.75 11.27 1.90
CA GLN A 37 -18.64 10.71 2.69
C GLN A 37 -17.23 11.10 2.16
N ASN A 38 -17.06 12.37 1.74
CA ASN A 38 -15.85 12.82 1.05
C ASN A 38 -14.57 12.57 1.88
N ASN A 39 -14.61 12.85 3.19
CA ASN A 39 -13.40 12.80 4.01
C ASN A 39 -12.81 11.40 4.13
N SER A 40 -13.63 10.39 4.42
CA SER A 40 -13.16 9.00 4.49
C SER A 40 -12.75 8.51 3.10
N ARG A 41 -13.52 8.83 2.06
CA ARG A 41 -13.18 8.40 0.70
C ARG A 41 -11.84 8.97 0.20
N MET A 42 -11.62 10.28 0.39
CA MET A 42 -10.37 10.93 0.02
C MET A 42 -9.20 10.38 0.85
N LYS A 43 -9.36 10.30 2.17
CA LYS A 43 -8.29 9.92 3.09
C LYS A 43 -7.92 8.43 3.03
N ASP A 44 -8.89 7.55 2.90
CA ASP A 44 -8.69 6.11 3.10
C ASP A 44 -8.59 5.33 1.78
N VAL A 45 -8.96 5.94 0.65
CA VAL A 45 -8.96 5.29 -0.66
C VAL A 45 -8.20 6.09 -1.71
N LEU A 46 -8.69 7.29 -2.06
CA LEU A 46 -8.22 8.00 -3.26
C LEU A 46 -6.81 8.61 -3.09
N CYS A 47 -6.61 9.44 -2.06
CA CYS A 47 -5.32 10.09 -1.85
C CYS A 47 -4.20 9.08 -1.57
N PRO A 48 -4.35 8.03 -0.73
CA PRO A 48 -3.28 7.07 -0.50
C PRO A 48 -2.81 6.35 -1.76
N GLN A 49 -3.74 6.00 -2.64
CA GLN A 49 -3.41 5.38 -3.92
C GLN A 49 -2.70 6.37 -4.85
N PHE A 50 -3.11 7.64 -4.84
CA PHE A 50 -2.48 8.68 -5.68
C PHE A 50 -1.08 9.02 -5.18
N ASP A 51 -0.94 9.24 -3.87
CA ASP A 51 0.31 9.53 -3.16
C ASP A 51 1.32 8.38 -3.25
N LEU A 52 0.88 7.17 -3.57
CA LEU A 52 1.76 6.04 -3.86
C LEU A 52 2.12 5.96 -5.35
N SER A 53 1.10 5.97 -6.22
CA SER A 53 1.26 5.64 -7.64
C SER A 53 1.87 6.76 -8.47
N PHE A 54 1.47 8.01 -8.22
CA PHE A 54 1.96 9.17 -8.97
C PHE A 54 3.46 9.40 -8.77
N PRO A 55 4.00 9.57 -7.54
CA PRO A 55 5.43 9.80 -7.36
C PRO A 55 6.26 8.59 -7.80
N ALA A 56 5.79 7.37 -7.58
CA ALA A 56 6.52 6.19 -8.03
C ALA A 56 6.63 6.09 -9.56
N LEU A 57 5.65 6.61 -10.32
CA LEU A 57 5.76 6.72 -11.78
C LEU A 57 6.82 7.77 -12.17
N ILE A 58 6.83 8.93 -11.50
CA ILE A 58 7.82 9.98 -11.71
C ILE A 58 9.23 9.42 -11.45
N ASP A 59 9.44 8.78 -10.30
CA ASP A 59 10.74 8.21 -9.92
C ASP A 59 11.20 7.09 -10.86
N ASP A 60 10.30 6.18 -11.29
CA ASP A 60 10.64 5.10 -12.23
C ASP A 60 11.04 5.66 -13.61
N LEU A 61 10.39 6.73 -14.08
CA LEU A 61 10.77 7.40 -15.32
C LEU A 61 12.09 8.18 -15.19
N ASP A 62 12.31 8.85 -14.05
CA ASP A 62 13.53 9.64 -13.82
C ASP A 62 14.77 8.76 -13.70
N GLN A 63 14.69 7.68 -12.92
CA GLN A 63 15.79 6.70 -12.75
C GLN A 63 16.22 6.05 -14.08
N ARG A 64 15.32 6.04 -15.07
CA ARG A 64 15.58 5.50 -16.42
C ARG A 64 15.96 6.57 -17.44
N GLY A 65 16.00 7.85 -17.05
CA GLY A 65 16.24 8.98 -17.94
C GLY A 65 15.06 9.31 -18.87
N MET A 66 13.94 8.59 -18.77
CA MET A 66 12.77 8.74 -19.63
C MET A 66 11.94 9.98 -19.26
N LEU A 67 12.02 10.44 -18.01
CA LEU A 67 11.26 11.62 -17.57
C LEU A 67 11.70 12.89 -18.32
N ALA A 68 12.96 12.96 -18.77
CA ALA A 68 13.48 14.08 -19.56
C ALA A 68 12.74 14.25 -20.89
N GLU A 69 12.25 13.15 -21.49
CA GLU A 69 11.54 13.15 -22.77
C GLU A 69 10.02 12.89 -22.65
N THR A 70 9.53 12.60 -21.45
CA THR A 70 8.12 12.28 -21.18
C THR A 70 7.46 13.37 -20.37
N LEU A 71 6.41 13.99 -20.90
CA LEU A 71 5.52 14.86 -20.12
C LEU A 71 4.52 13.99 -19.36
N VAL A 72 4.54 14.06 -18.03
CA VAL A 72 3.53 13.45 -17.17
C VAL A 72 2.56 14.53 -16.69
N VAL A 73 1.28 14.36 -16.97
CA VAL A 73 0.20 15.26 -16.53
C VAL A 73 -0.77 14.48 -15.65
N ALA A 74 -1.02 14.96 -14.43
CA ALA A 74 -2.11 14.49 -13.59
C ALA A 74 -3.14 15.60 -13.43
N ILE A 75 -4.36 15.34 -13.88
CA ILE A 75 -5.43 16.32 -13.95
C ILE A 75 -6.77 15.65 -13.66
N GLY A 76 -7.65 16.37 -12.97
CA GLY A 76 -9.07 16.04 -12.86
C GLY A 76 -9.92 16.85 -13.85
N GLU A 77 -11.17 16.44 -14.04
CA GLU A 77 -12.11 17.14 -14.93
C GLU A 77 -12.59 18.47 -14.34
N MET A 78 -12.79 18.53 -13.03
CA MET A 78 -13.36 19.67 -12.32
C MET A 78 -12.98 19.65 -10.83
N GLY A 79 -13.14 20.79 -10.17
CA GLY A 79 -12.97 20.94 -8.73
C GLY A 79 -14.17 20.43 -7.93
N ARG A 80 -14.11 20.62 -6.61
CA ARG A 80 -15.15 20.22 -5.66
C ARG A 80 -15.56 21.37 -4.77
N THR A 81 -16.87 21.55 -4.54
CA THR A 81 -17.45 22.69 -3.80
C THR A 81 -16.66 22.98 -2.52
N PRO A 82 -16.34 24.23 -2.17
CA PRO A 82 -15.57 24.58 -0.96
C PRO A 82 -16.25 24.17 0.36
N THR A 83 -17.51 23.74 0.29
CA THR A 83 -18.37 23.33 1.40
C THR A 83 -18.88 21.91 1.22
N PHE A 84 -19.29 21.28 2.32
CA PHE A 84 -19.95 19.97 2.29
C PHE A 84 -21.44 20.09 1.98
N ASN A 85 -21.99 19.11 1.28
CA ASN A 85 -23.43 18.90 1.11
C ASN A 85 -24.01 18.11 2.30
N ASN A 86 -25.33 17.91 2.32
CA ASN A 86 -26.03 17.21 3.42
C ASN A 86 -25.61 15.74 3.60
N ALA A 87 -24.99 15.12 2.59
CA ALA A 87 -24.48 13.75 2.66
C ALA A 87 -23.00 13.68 3.08
N GLY A 88 -22.42 14.81 3.51
CA GLY A 88 -21.00 14.90 3.87
C GLY A 88 -20.07 14.75 2.67
N GLY A 89 -20.57 14.99 1.45
CA GLY A 89 -19.81 15.02 0.21
C GLY A 89 -19.50 16.42 -0.27
N ARG A 90 -18.85 16.54 -1.43
CA ARG A 90 -18.60 17.80 -2.13
C ARG A 90 -19.06 17.69 -3.58
N ASP A 91 -19.85 18.66 -4.02
CA ASP A 91 -20.46 18.64 -5.35
C ASP A 91 -19.52 19.22 -6.41
N HIS A 92 -19.97 19.21 -7.67
CA HIS A 92 -19.21 19.68 -8.81
C HIS A 92 -18.89 21.16 -8.69
N TRP A 93 -17.65 21.53 -9.01
CA TRP A 93 -17.19 22.90 -8.91
C TRP A 93 -16.18 23.26 -10.00
N GLY A 94 -16.69 23.88 -11.07
CA GLY A 94 -15.88 24.22 -12.25
C GLY A 94 -15.05 25.50 -12.11
N ASN A 95 -15.18 26.27 -11.02
CA ASN A 95 -14.57 27.60 -10.94
C ASN A 95 -13.05 27.54 -10.69
N VAL A 96 -12.56 26.48 -10.04
CA VAL A 96 -11.14 26.28 -9.78
C VAL A 96 -10.82 24.81 -9.51
N TRP A 97 -9.72 24.31 -10.09
CA TRP A 97 -9.15 23.00 -9.78
C TRP A 97 -7.66 22.96 -10.13
N PRO A 98 -6.86 22.11 -9.46
CA PRO A 98 -5.44 21.97 -9.74
C PRO A 98 -5.16 20.95 -10.84
N PHE A 99 -3.98 21.07 -11.44
CA PHE A 99 -3.33 20.00 -12.21
C PHE A 99 -1.83 20.00 -11.91
N LEU A 100 -1.17 18.87 -12.18
CA LEU A 100 0.25 18.66 -11.94
C LEU A 100 0.95 18.34 -13.27
N MET A 101 2.17 18.83 -13.43
CA MET A 101 3.03 18.52 -14.59
C MET A 101 4.45 18.21 -14.13
N ALA A 102 5.08 17.23 -14.76
CA ALA A 102 6.48 16.87 -14.54
C ALA A 102 7.10 16.31 -15.83
N GLY A 103 8.43 16.40 -15.93
CA GLY A 103 9.19 15.91 -17.08
C GLY A 103 9.12 16.83 -18.31
N ALA A 104 9.71 16.39 -19.42
CA ALA A 104 9.75 17.12 -20.70
C ALA A 104 10.16 18.60 -20.59
N GLY A 105 11.07 18.94 -19.67
CA GLY A 105 11.58 20.31 -19.51
C GLY A 105 10.64 21.25 -18.74
N ILE A 106 9.63 20.71 -18.06
CA ILE A 106 8.86 21.46 -17.06
C ILE A 106 9.78 21.83 -15.89
N ARG A 107 9.76 23.10 -15.49
CA ARG A 107 10.40 23.58 -14.25
C ARG A 107 9.59 23.06 -13.06
N THR A 108 10.18 22.16 -12.27
CA THR A 108 9.55 21.53 -11.11
C THR A 108 9.71 22.36 -9.82
N ALA A 109 9.20 21.85 -8.70
CA ALA A 109 9.28 22.47 -7.37
C ALA A 109 8.66 23.88 -7.28
N GLN A 110 7.58 24.13 -8.03
CA GLN A 110 6.85 25.38 -8.01
C GLN A 110 5.34 25.16 -7.97
N VAL A 111 4.64 26.17 -7.46
CA VAL A 111 3.19 26.30 -7.57
C VAL A 111 2.92 27.53 -8.42
N VAL A 112 2.09 27.39 -9.46
CA VAL A 112 1.71 28.49 -10.35
C VAL A 112 0.25 28.83 -10.10
N GLY A 113 0.01 30.11 -9.78
CA GLY A 113 -1.31 30.60 -9.42
C GLY A 113 -1.75 30.18 -8.02
N SER A 114 -2.95 30.62 -7.63
CA SER A 114 -3.55 30.29 -6.34
C SER A 114 -5.07 30.37 -6.41
N SER A 115 -5.74 29.63 -5.52
CA SER A 115 -7.16 29.82 -5.24
C SER A 115 -7.36 30.87 -4.15
N ASP A 116 -8.60 31.34 -3.98
CA ASP A 116 -8.99 32.13 -2.81
C ASP A 116 -8.79 31.31 -1.51
N ARG A 117 -8.92 31.99 -0.35
CA ARG A 117 -8.75 31.37 0.98
C ARG A 117 -9.70 30.18 1.23
N ARG A 118 -10.77 30.04 0.45
CA ARG A 118 -11.78 28.99 0.57
C ARG A 118 -11.56 27.85 -0.42
N GLY A 119 -10.66 28.01 -1.40
CA GLY A 119 -10.52 27.08 -2.52
C GLY A 119 -11.70 27.12 -3.50
N ALA A 120 -12.40 28.26 -3.58
CA ALA A 120 -13.63 28.42 -4.33
C ALA A 120 -13.42 29.10 -5.70
N GLU A 121 -12.48 30.02 -5.81
CA GLU A 121 -12.26 30.78 -7.03
C GLU A 121 -10.76 30.88 -7.31
N VAL A 122 -10.39 31.16 -8.56
CA VAL A 122 -9.02 31.57 -8.88
C VAL A 122 -8.76 32.95 -8.27
N HIS A 123 -7.68 33.06 -7.50
CA HIS A 123 -7.24 34.32 -6.90
C HIS A 123 -6.12 34.97 -7.70
N ASP A 124 -5.11 34.18 -8.12
CA ASP A 124 -3.98 34.67 -8.90
C ASP A 124 -3.53 33.65 -9.95
N GLY A 125 -2.89 34.11 -11.01
CA GLY A 125 -2.26 33.26 -12.03
C GLY A 125 -3.25 32.34 -12.74
N LYS A 126 -4.39 32.88 -13.21
CA LYS A 126 -5.41 32.10 -13.90
C LYS A 126 -4.84 31.38 -15.12
N VAL A 127 -5.06 30.07 -15.15
CA VAL A 127 -4.75 29.18 -16.26
C VAL A 127 -6.03 28.50 -16.69
N THR A 128 -6.25 28.38 -17.99
CA THR A 128 -7.40 27.69 -18.58
C THR A 128 -7.01 26.29 -19.09
N PRO A 129 -7.97 25.37 -19.31
CA PRO A 129 -7.69 24.09 -19.96
C PRO A 129 -7.05 24.23 -21.35
N SER A 130 -7.41 25.30 -22.06
CA SER A 130 -6.82 25.63 -23.36
C SER A 130 -5.33 25.98 -23.24
N ASP A 131 -4.92 26.64 -22.16
CA ASP A 131 -3.50 26.98 -21.91
C ASP A 131 -2.67 25.71 -21.58
N LEU A 132 -3.26 24.75 -20.87
CA LEU A 132 -2.64 23.43 -20.68
C LEU A 132 -2.45 22.72 -22.03
N THR A 133 -3.49 22.69 -22.86
CA THR A 133 -3.42 22.10 -24.21
C THR A 133 -2.37 22.79 -25.07
N ALA A 134 -2.27 24.12 -24.99
CA ALA A 134 -1.23 24.91 -25.67
C ALA A 134 0.18 24.58 -25.19
N THR A 135 0.34 24.38 -23.88
CA THR A 135 1.60 23.96 -23.27
C THR A 135 2.02 22.58 -23.76
N MET A 136 1.09 21.63 -23.81
CA MET A 136 1.34 20.28 -24.34
C MET A 136 1.71 20.31 -25.83
N ALA A 137 0.97 21.06 -26.64
CA ALA A 137 1.27 21.23 -28.07
C ALA A 137 2.67 21.84 -28.27
N HIS A 138 3.00 22.89 -27.50
CA HIS A 138 4.31 23.53 -27.53
C HIS A 138 5.44 22.54 -27.23
N LEU A 139 5.29 21.71 -26.18
CA LEU A 139 6.29 20.69 -25.80
C LEU A 139 6.43 19.58 -26.84
N LEU A 140 5.35 19.24 -27.56
CA LEU A 140 5.38 18.33 -28.70
C LEU A 140 5.99 18.98 -29.96
N GLY A 141 6.35 20.26 -29.91
CA GLY A 141 6.85 21.01 -31.06
C GLY A 141 5.77 21.37 -32.09
N ILE A 142 4.50 21.26 -31.72
CA ILE A 142 3.34 21.67 -32.51
C ILE A 142 3.03 23.13 -32.16
N GLY A 143 2.91 24.00 -33.17
CA GLY A 143 2.47 25.38 -32.93
C GLY A 143 1.09 25.38 -32.27
N HIS A 144 0.91 26.09 -31.15
CA HIS A 144 -0.40 26.15 -30.48
C HIS A 144 -1.46 26.92 -31.30
N HIS A 145 -1.04 27.72 -32.28
CA HIS A 145 -1.91 28.31 -33.32
C HIS A 145 -2.12 27.40 -34.54
N ALA A 146 -1.61 26.16 -34.54
CA ALA A 146 -1.79 25.25 -35.64
C ALA A 146 -3.26 24.88 -35.82
N MET A 147 -3.62 24.55 -37.06
CA MET A 147 -4.93 24.08 -37.45
C MET A 147 -4.83 22.62 -37.90
N PHE A 148 -5.85 21.82 -37.62
CA PHE A 148 -6.01 20.47 -38.16
C PHE A 148 -7.40 20.30 -38.81
N PRO A 149 -7.52 19.58 -39.93
CA PRO A 149 -8.81 19.30 -40.55
C PRO A 149 -9.57 18.22 -39.79
N ASP A 150 -10.90 18.32 -39.73
CA ASP A 150 -11.76 17.20 -39.36
C ASP A 150 -12.04 16.27 -40.56
N LYS A 151 -12.94 15.28 -40.37
CA LYS A 151 -13.31 14.31 -41.42
C LYS A 151 -14.00 14.94 -42.63
N SER A 152 -14.49 16.18 -42.51
CA SER A 152 -15.13 16.97 -43.57
C SER A 152 -14.21 18.07 -44.08
N ASP A 153 -12.91 18.02 -43.77
CA ASP A 153 -11.88 19.00 -44.13
C ASP A 153 -12.10 20.41 -43.54
N ARG A 154 -12.93 20.53 -42.50
CA ARG A 154 -13.10 21.80 -41.80
C ARG A 154 -11.89 22.05 -40.90
N PRO A 155 -11.26 23.25 -40.95
CA PRO A 155 -10.11 23.54 -40.11
C PRO A 155 -10.54 23.84 -38.67
N HIS A 156 -9.88 23.19 -37.70
CA HIS A 156 -10.04 23.41 -36.27
C HIS A 156 -8.70 23.79 -35.66
N LYS A 157 -8.69 24.74 -34.72
CA LYS A 157 -7.49 25.06 -33.97
C LYS A 157 -7.11 23.90 -33.05
N VAL A 158 -5.82 23.68 -32.86
CA VAL A 158 -5.30 22.76 -31.83
C VAL A 158 -5.75 23.20 -30.43
N THR A 159 -5.79 24.51 -30.18
CA THR A 159 -6.26 25.10 -28.92
C THR A 159 -6.58 26.58 -29.10
N GLU A 160 -7.33 27.16 -28.16
CA GLU A 160 -7.60 28.60 -28.06
C GLU A 160 -6.71 29.31 -27.02
N GLY A 161 -5.85 28.57 -26.31
CA GLY A 161 -5.03 29.08 -25.21
C GLY A 161 -3.58 29.35 -25.60
N GLU A 162 -2.84 29.83 -24.62
CA GLU A 162 -1.42 30.17 -24.73
C GLU A 162 -0.56 29.25 -23.85
N PRO A 163 0.66 28.87 -24.27
CA PRO A 163 1.54 28.07 -23.42
C PRO A 163 1.81 28.77 -22.09
N ILE A 164 1.71 28.02 -20.99
CA ILE A 164 1.91 28.52 -19.63
C ILE A 164 3.41 28.70 -19.40
N ARG A 165 3.96 29.84 -19.82
CA ARG A 165 5.42 30.08 -19.82
C ARG A 165 6.07 29.93 -18.46
N ALA A 166 5.34 30.18 -17.38
CA ALA A 166 5.84 30.05 -16.01
C ALA A 166 6.26 28.60 -15.64
N VAL A 167 5.70 27.59 -16.29
CA VAL A 167 6.05 26.18 -16.03
C VAL A 167 7.18 25.67 -16.92
N LEU A 168 7.55 26.40 -17.98
CA LEU A 168 8.55 25.95 -18.93
C LEU A 168 9.96 26.21 -18.40
N GLY A 169 10.86 25.26 -18.66
CA GLY A 169 12.29 25.43 -18.48
C GLY A 169 12.86 26.45 -19.46
N LEU A 170 14.07 26.95 -19.15
CA LEU A 170 14.76 27.93 -20.00
C LEU A 170 15.44 27.31 -21.22
N GLN A 171 15.52 25.98 -21.29
CA GLN A 171 16.16 25.21 -22.35
C GLN A 171 15.28 24.02 -22.73
N PRO A 172 15.38 23.53 -23.98
CA PRO A 172 14.72 22.28 -24.38
C PRO A 172 15.17 21.12 -23.52
N ALA A 173 14.25 20.22 -23.17
CA ALA A 173 14.56 19.00 -22.43
C ALA A 173 15.44 18.04 -23.24
N THR A 174 15.21 18.01 -24.56
CA THR A 174 16.04 17.34 -25.54
C THR A 174 16.06 18.16 -26.84
N LEU A 175 17.16 18.08 -27.58
CA LEU A 175 17.27 18.63 -28.93
C LEU A 175 16.94 17.57 -29.99
N GLU A 176 16.86 16.30 -29.59
CA GLU A 176 16.53 15.19 -30.47
C GLU A 176 15.03 15.19 -30.77
N ARG A 177 14.67 15.32 -32.05
CA ARG A 177 13.28 15.21 -32.49
C ARG A 177 13.05 13.82 -33.05
N VAL A 178 12.00 13.18 -32.57
CA VAL A 178 11.49 11.95 -33.18
C VAL A 178 10.84 12.32 -34.51
N ALA A 179 11.25 11.66 -35.59
CA ALA A 179 10.64 11.87 -36.90
C ALA A 179 9.14 11.48 -36.86
N PRO A 180 8.26 12.23 -37.54
CA PRO A 180 6.87 11.80 -37.74
C PRO A 180 6.85 10.45 -38.45
N GLY A 181 6.29 9.42 -37.81
CA GLY A 181 6.22 8.07 -38.37
C GLY A 181 6.80 7.02 -37.44
N GLY A 182 6.08 5.91 -37.35
CA GLY A 182 6.40 4.75 -36.54
C GLY A 182 5.19 3.84 -36.54
N VAL A 183 5.35 2.60 -37.01
CA VAL A 183 4.35 1.56 -36.76
C VAL A 183 4.54 1.21 -35.30
N VAL A 184 3.65 1.71 -34.43
CA VAL A 184 3.46 1.05 -33.14
C VAL A 184 2.77 -0.25 -33.51
N ASP A 185 3.50 -1.37 -33.49
CA ASP A 185 2.85 -2.67 -33.52
C ASP A 185 1.87 -2.66 -32.35
N SER A 186 0.59 -2.45 -32.66
CA SER A 186 -0.45 -2.58 -31.65
C SER A 186 -0.37 -4.03 -31.18
N PRO A 187 0.00 -4.29 -29.91
CA PRO A 187 0.01 -5.66 -29.44
C PRO A 187 -1.37 -6.24 -29.71
N GLN A 188 -1.45 -7.40 -30.36
CA GLN A 188 -2.73 -8.01 -30.75
C GLN A 188 -3.67 -8.02 -29.54
N PHE A 189 -4.76 -7.27 -29.65
CA PHE A 189 -5.78 -7.19 -28.62
C PHE A 189 -6.51 -8.52 -28.62
N VAL A 190 -6.13 -9.44 -27.71
CA VAL A 190 -6.81 -10.72 -27.56
C VAL A 190 -8.17 -10.40 -26.91
N GLY A 191 -9.24 -10.49 -27.69
CA GLY A 191 -10.57 -9.92 -27.40
C GLY A 191 -11.30 -10.43 -26.15
N ASP A 192 -10.71 -11.33 -25.38
CA ASP A 192 -11.40 -12.09 -24.33
C ASP A 192 -10.91 -11.77 -22.90
N GLY A 193 -10.08 -10.74 -22.69
CA GLY A 193 -9.64 -10.36 -21.34
C GLY A 193 -9.11 -8.94 -21.17
N MET A 194 -9.29 -8.36 -19.98
CA MET A 194 -8.56 -7.15 -19.58
C MET A 194 -7.05 -7.42 -19.57
N LEU A 195 -6.24 -6.44 -19.98
CA LEU A 195 -4.78 -6.45 -19.82
C LEU A 195 -4.41 -6.30 -18.33
N ILE A 196 -4.52 -7.38 -17.56
CA ILE A 196 -4.16 -7.44 -16.11
C ILE A 196 -2.75 -8.02 -15.86
N TYR A 197 -2.04 -8.40 -16.92
CA TYR A 197 -0.74 -9.05 -16.83
C TYR A 197 0.40 -8.09 -17.16
N THR A 198 1.10 -7.63 -16.13
CA THR A 198 2.44 -7.12 -16.26
C THR A 198 3.39 -8.34 -16.36
N ASP A 199 4.17 -8.54 -17.43
CA ASP A 199 5.63 -8.84 -17.33
C ASP A 199 6.26 -9.89 -18.27
N PHE A 200 5.69 -11.05 -18.60
CA PHE A 200 6.44 -12.10 -19.35
C PHE A 200 7.84 -12.46 -18.76
N GLU A 201 8.06 -12.35 -17.43
CA GLU A 201 9.00 -13.13 -16.56
C GLU A 201 9.18 -12.38 -15.20
N PRO A 202 9.55 -13.07 -14.09
CA PRO A 202 9.44 -12.51 -12.74
C PRO A 202 10.67 -11.67 -12.33
N PRO A 203 10.50 -10.45 -11.78
CA PRO A 203 11.61 -9.64 -11.28
C PRO A 203 12.10 -10.04 -9.88
N ALA A 204 13.40 -9.82 -9.63
CA ALA A 204 14.07 -9.97 -8.34
C ALA A 204 13.55 -8.99 -7.26
N VAL A 205 13.62 -9.43 -5.99
CA VAL A 205 13.00 -8.77 -4.83
C VAL A 205 13.73 -7.47 -4.41
N LEU A 206 12.98 -6.37 -4.38
CA LEU A 206 13.32 -5.10 -3.74
C LEU A 206 12.90 -5.13 -2.24
N ASN A 207 13.67 -4.50 -1.36
CA ASN A 207 13.32 -4.36 0.08
C ASN A 207 12.10 -3.44 0.28
N GLY A 208 11.21 -3.77 1.24
CA GLY A 208 9.98 -3.02 1.56
C GLY A 208 10.05 -2.11 2.82
N PRO A 209 9.05 -1.24 3.07
CA PRO A 209 9.25 0.18 3.45
C PRO A 209 8.80 0.60 4.88
N GLU A 210 9.09 1.85 5.28
CA GLU A 210 8.71 2.55 6.54
C GLU A 210 7.19 2.88 6.71
N LYS A 211 6.26 2.29 5.92
CA LYS A 211 4.80 2.53 6.02
C LYS A 211 3.96 1.27 5.77
N PRO A 212 2.72 1.18 6.32
CA PRO A 212 2.01 -0.08 6.52
C PRO A 212 1.51 -0.70 5.21
N VAL A 213 1.87 -1.97 5.00
CA VAL A 213 1.43 -2.83 3.89
C VAL A 213 0.05 -3.43 4.23
N ARG A 214 -0.87 -3.53 3.26
CA ARG A 214 -2.13 -4.28 3.45
C ARG A 214 -1.81 -5.77 3.62
N GLY A 215 -2.27 -6.38 4.72
CA GLY A 215 -2.10 -7.80 5.03
C GLY A 215 -1.53 -8.04 6.42
N TRP A 216 -1.19 -9.29 6.72
CA TRP A 216 -0.43 -9.65 7.93
C TRP A 216 0.97 -9.05 7.88
N GLN A 217 1.31 -8.28 8.90
CA GLN A 217 2.59 -7.64 9.12
C GLN A 217 3.35 -8.37 10.24
N ALA A 218 4.67 -8.38 10.15
CA ALA A 218 5.55 -9.05 11.08
C ALA A 218 6.52 -8.05 11.71
N PHE A 219 6.75 -8.12 13.01
CA PHE A 219 7.65 -7.22 13.73
C PHE A 219 8.36 -7.91 14.89
N PRO A 220 9.68 -7.75 15.05
CA PRO A 220 10.61 -7.30 14.03
C PRO A 220 10.68 -8.34 12.89
N ILE A 221 10.74 -7.87 11.64
CA ILE A 221 11.22 -8.71 10.53
C ILE A 221 12.74 -8.77 10.67
N VAL A 222 13.22 -9.61 11.58
CA VAL A 222 14.65 -9.89 11.69
C VAL A 222 14.96 -10.96 10.66
N ASN A 223 15.69 -10.57 9.61
CA ASN A 223 16.18 -11.48 8.58
C ASN A 223 17.57 -12.04 8.95
N ASP A 224 17.80 -12.26 10.25
CA ASP A 224 18.97 -12.93 10.82
C ASP A 224 18.53 -14.20 11.59
N ASP A 225 19.50 -15.03 11.98
CA ASP A 225 19.23 -16.35 12.59
C ASP A 225 18.83 -16.29 14.08
N SER A 226 18.70 -15.10 14.68
CA SER A 226 18.57 -14.94 16.14
C SER A 226 17.14 -15.10 16.66
N PHE A 227 16.19 -14.23 16.30
CA PHE A 227 14.78 -14.30 16.71
C PHE A 227 13.90 -13.37 15.86
N GLY A 228 12.83 -13.89 15.25
CA GLY A 228 11.98 -13.09 14.36
C GLY A 228 10.71 -13.80 13.90
N VAL A 229 10.15 -13.32 12.80
CA VAL A 229 8.95 -13.87 12.15
C VAL A 229 9.28 -14.18 10.68
N ILE A 230 8.89 -15.36 10.20
CA ILE A 230 8.99 -15.74 8.79
C ILE A 230 7.61 -16.06 8.22
N LEU A 231 7.30 -15.45 7.08
CA LEU A 231 6.12 -15.75 6.27
C LEU A 231 6.53 -16.74 5.18
N GLY A 232 6.06 -17.99 5.24
CA GLY A 232 6.37 -18.99 4.21
C GLY A 232 6.67 -20.38 4.78
N ARG A 233 7.22 -21.26 3.94
CA ARG A 233 7.40 -22.68 4.28
C ARG A 233 8.48 -22.86 5.37
N VAL A 234 8.07 -23.15 6.62
CA VAL A 234 8.98 -23.64 7.66
C VAL A 234 9.19 -25.15 7.41
N PRO A 235 10.38 -25.71 7.69
CA PRO A 235 10.62 -27.15 7.53
C PRO A 235 9.61 -28.00 8.32
N GLY A 236 8.89 -28.87 7.63
CA GLY A 236 7.84 -29.72 8.23
C GLY A 236 6.68 -30.07 7.29
N ARG A 237 5.73 -30.88 7.78
CA ARG A 237 4.54 -31.34 7.04
C ARG A 237 3.70 -30.13 6.56
N ARG A 238 2.91 -30.33 5.48
CA ARG A 238 1.98 -29.30 4.94
C ARG A 238 1.00 -28.84 6.03
N SER A 239 0.60 -27.57 5.97
CA SER A 239 -0.41 -26.98 6.85
C SER A 239 -1.73 -27.77 6.77
N ARG A 240 -2.60 -27.68 7.79
CA ARG A 240 -3.95 -28.25 7.77
C ARG A 240 -4.78 -27.65 6.63
N SER A 241 -4.55 -26.38 6.30
CA SER A 241 -5.20 -25.66 5.19
C SER A 241 -4.68 -26.02 3.79
N GLY A 242 -3.55 -26.72 3.67
CA GLY A 242 -2.87 -26.97 2.39
C GLY A 242 -2.03 -25.80 1.88
N GLU A 243 -2.01 -24.67 2.61
CA GLU A 243 -1.24 -23.46 2.33
C GLU A 243 0.10 -23.41 3.10
N HIS A 244 0.79 -22.27 3.04
CA HIS A 244 1.99 -21.98 3.83
C HIS A 244 1.60 -21.58 5.26
N HIS A 245 2.32 -22.07 6.27
CA HIS A 245 2.15 -21.64 7.67
C HIS A 245 3.10 -20.47 8.01
N VAL A 246 2.80 -19.68 9.04
CA VAL A 246 3.69 -18.61 9.54
C VAL A 246 4.48 -19.09 10.75
N GLY A 247 5.78 -18.79 10.80
CA GLY A 247 6.65 -19.13 11.93
C GLY A 247 7.09 -17.91 12.74
N ILE A 248 7.01 -17.97 14.07
CA ILE A 248 7.51 -16.94 15.00
C ILE A 248 8.48 -17.60 15.98
N GLY A 249 9.75 -17.24 15.99
CA GLY A 249 10.75 -17.91 16.82
C GLY A 249 12.19 -17.68 16.37
N TYR A 250 13.07 -18.63 16.66
CA TYR A 250 14.50 -18.59 16.33
C TYR A 250 14.93 -19.78 15.46
N GLY A 251 16.05 -19.64 14.75
CA GLY A 251 16.53 -20.65 13.80
C GLY A 251 15.59 -20.83 12.59
N LEU A 252 14.85 -19.78 12.21
CA LEU A 252 13.78 -19.86 11.21
C LEU A 252 14.29 -20.06 9.77
N LYS A 253 15.51 -19.58 9.44
CA LYS A 253 16.06 -19.56 8.08
C LYS A 253 17.04 -20.71 7.83
N THR A 254 18.00 -20.88 8.73
CA THR A 254 19.06 -21.90 8.61
C THR A 254 18.73 -23.22 9.29
N GLY A 255 17.67 -23.26 10.11
CA GLY A 255 17.41 -24.39 11.01
C GLY A 255 18.44 -24.52 12.13
N ASN A 256 19.35 -23.54 12.29
CA ASN A 256 20.37 -23.52 13.32
C ASN A 256 20.43 -22.13 13.97
N GLY A 257 19.62 -21.95 15.01
CA GLY A 257 19.55 -20.73 15.79
C GLY A 257 20.91 -20.38 16.37
N SER A 258 21.36 -19.16 16.10
CA SER A 258 22.62 -18.64 16.59
C SER A 258 22.40 -17.29 17.27
N GLY A 259 23.26 -16.96 18.24
CA GLY A 259 23.19 -15.71 18.98
C GLY A 259 22.40 -15.79 20.29
N ARG A 260 22.03 -14.61 20.80
CA ARG A 260 21.44 -14.42 22.12
C ARG A 260 20.21 -13.55 22.04
N ILE A 261 19.17 -13.93 22.79
CA ILE A 261 17.90 -13.20 22.87
C ILE A 261 17.82 -12.50 24.23
N ALA A 262 17.89 -11.17 24.22
CA ALA A 262 17.80 -10.35 25.42
C ALA A 262 16.38 -10.37 26.03
N GLN A 263 16.28 -10.19 27.35
CA GLN A 263 15.00 -9.94 28.03
C GLN A 263 14.23 -8.78 27.38
N GLY A 264 12.92 -8.94 27.22
CA GLY A 264 12.05 -7.93 26.60
C GLY A 264 12.04 -7.96 25.08
N THR A 265 12.84 -8.83 24.43
CA THR A 265 12.75 -9.02 22.98
C THR A 265 11.37 -9.57 22.63
N ARG A 266 10.68 -8.89 21.70
CA ARG A 266 9.33 -9.21 21.26
C ARG A 266 9.31 -9.49 19.77
N ALA A 267 8.52 -10.49 19.36
CA ALA A 267 8.11 -10.74 17.99
C ALA A 267 6.58 -10.75 17.91
N MET A 268 6.04 -10.25 16.82
CA MET A 268 4.62 -10.00 16.64
C MET A 268 4.22 -10.22 15.19
N LEU A 269 3.20 -11.03 14.98
CA LEU A 269 2.49 -11.15 13.72
C LEU A 269 1.15 -10.45 13.89
N CYS A 270 0.96 -9.30 13.25
CA CYS A 270 -0.20 -8.43 13.44
C CYS A 270 -0.89 -8.05 12.13
N GLN A 271 -2.17 -7.73 12.18
CA GLN A 271 -2.92 -7.20 11.05
C GLN A 271 -3.84 -6.09 11.52
N GLU A 272 -3.92 -5.00 10.75
CA GLU A 272 -4.96 -3.99 10.93
C GLU A 272 -6.33 -4.55 10.53
N VAL A 273 -7.35 -4.30 11.35
CA VAL A 273 -8.74 -4.58 10.99
C VAL A 273 -9.28 -3.44 10.14
N PHE A 274 -9.60 -3.71 8.88
CA PHE A 274 -10.16 -2.71 7.97
C PHE A 274 -11.57 -2.32 8.39
N ASN A 275 -11.84 -1.00 8.37
CA ASN A 275 -13.14 -0.42 8.69
C ASN A 275 -13.71 -0.89 10.04
N PRO A 276 -13.00 -0.68 11.17
CA PRO A 276 -13.44 -1.17 12.46
C PRO A 276 -14.68 -0.42 12.93
N ARG A 277 -15.73 -1.18 13.25
CA ARG A 277 -16.99 -0.70 13.80
C ARG A 277 -17.11 -1.04 15.29
N PRO A 278 -17.91 -0.29 16.05
CA PRO A 278 -18.34 -0.73 17.37
C PRO A 278 -19.01 -2.10 17.30
N GLY A 279 -18.70 -2.96 18.25
CA GLY A 279 -19.19 -4.34 18.27
C GLY A 279 -18.16 -5.30 18.85
N ARG A 280 -18.50 -6.59 18.87
CA ARG A 280 -17.65 -7.64 19.40
C ARG A 280 -16.75 -8.21 18.31
N TYR A 281 -15.45 -8.21 18.56
CA TYR A 281 -14.45 -8.89 17.75
C TYR A 281 -14.02 -10.18 18.44
N MET A 282 -13.92 -11.25 17.66
CA MET A 282 -13.36 -12.53 18.10
C MET A 282 -12.20 -12.89 17.17
N PHE A 283 -10.99 -12.88 17.71
CA PHE A 283 -9.77 -13.23 17.00
C PHE A 283 -9.36 -14.65 17.37
N ARG A 284 -9.29 -15.55 16.39
CA ARG A 284 -8.94 -16.97 16.56
C ARG A 284 -7.76 -17.35 15.67
N VAL A 285 -6.84 -18.14 16.20
CA VAL A 285 -5.73 -18.76 15.43
C VAL A 285 -5.67 -20.25 15.71
N HIS A 286 -5.22 -21.03 14.72
CA HIS A 286 -4.74 -22.38 14.95
C HIS A 286 -3.22 -22.37 15.04
N ALA A 287 -2.68 -22.71 16.22
CA ALA A 287 -1.25 -22.65 16.49
C ALA A 287 -0.69 -23.98 17.02
N SER A 288 0.58 -24.24 16.72
CA SER A 288 1.35 -25.37 17.23
C SER A 288 2.77 -24.94 17.54
N GLY A 289 3.43 -25.60 18.49
CA GLY A 289 4.87 -25.42 18.71
C GLY A 289 5.64 -26.26 17.69
N GLY A 290 6.63 -25.66 17.04
CA GLY A 290 7.52 -26.31 16.09
C GLY A 290 8.91 -26.48 16.67
N ALA A 291 9.41 -27.72 16.64
CA ALA A 291 10.80 -28.04 16.88
C ALA A 291 11.33 -28.96 15.78
N PHE A 292 12.61 -28.80 15.41
CA PHE A 292 13.25 -29.71 14.46
C PHE A 292 13.65 -31.03 15.15
N ASP A 293 14.23 -30.92 16.35
CA ASP A 293 14.62 -32.03 17.21
C ASP A 293 14.04 -31.83 18.62
N ARG A 294 14.02 -32.86 19.47
CA ARG A 294 13.73 -32.76 20.92
C ARG A 294 12.56 -31.81 21.30
N PRO A 295 11.32 -32.08 20.85
CA PRO A 295 10.17 -31.19 21.09
C PRO A 295 9.92 -30.90 22.58
N ASP A 296 10.19 -31.85 23.48
CA ASP A 296 10.08 -31.65 24.92
C ASP A 296 11.06 -30.60 25.45
N TYR A 297 12.30 -30.58 24.94
CA TYR A 297 13.29 -29.57 25.31
C TYR A 297 12.82 -28.17 24.91
N TYR A 298 12.34 -28.01 23.68
CA TYR A 298 11.86 -26.71 23.22
C TYR A 298 10.57 -26.28 23.90
N ARG A 299 9.67 -27.22 24.23
CA ARG A 299 8.51 -26.92 25.08
C ARG A 299 8.95 -26.29 26.40
N ASP A 300 9.91 -26.92 27.08
CA ASP A 300 10.34 -26.48 28.41
C ASP A 300 11.13 -25.16 28.32
N VAL A 301 11.96 -24.99 27.29
CA VAL A 301 12.63 -23.70 26.98
C VAL A 301 11.60 -22.61 26.75
N TRP A 302 10.57 -22.86 25.93
CA TRP A 302 9.54 -21.88 25.62
C TRP A 302 8.69 -21.54 26.84
N ALA A 303 8.24 -22.55 27.60
CA ALA A 303 7.48 -22.34 28.84
C ALA A 303 8.26 -21.54 29.89
N LYS A 304 9.60 -21.71 29.93
CA LYS A 304 10.47 -20.99 30.87
C LYS A 304 10.80 -19.58 30.42
N HIS A 305 11.04 -19.39 29.12
CA HIS A 305 11.67 -18.17 28.62
C HIS A 305 10.73 -17.23 27.87
N PHE A 306 9.62 -17.72 27.33
CA PHE A 306 8.74 -16.97 26.45
C PHE A 306 7.29 -16.97 26.92
N THR A 307 6.57 -15.91 26.57
CA THR A 307 5.11 -15.84 26.68
C THR A 307 4.52 -15.68 25.28
N CYS A 308 3.42 -16.38 25.01
CA CYS A 308 2.65 -16.24 23.77
C CYS A 308 1.29 -15.66 24.10
N ARG A 309 0.85 -14.63 23.37
CA ARG A 309 -0.43 -13.95 23.59
C ARG A 309 -1.15 -13.70 22.27
N LEU A 310 -2.47 -13.79 22.30
CA LEU A 310 -3.34 -13.20 21.28
C LEU A 310 -3.84 -11.87 21.80
N ILE A 311 -3.75 -10.82 20.98
CA ILE A 311 -4.23 -9.50 21.37
C ILE A 311 -5.18 -8.91 20.34
N ILE A 312 -6.15 -8.14 20.82
CA ILE A 312 -6.91 -7.15 20.05
C ILE A 312 -6.48 -5.80 20.60
N PHE A 313 -6.05 -4.89 19.73
CA PHE A 313 -5.43 -3.63 20.13
C PHE A 313 -5.93 -2.45 19.30
N GLY A 314 -5.77 -1.24 19.81
CA GLY A 314 -5.95 0.02 19.08
C GLY A 314 -4.62 0.72 18.85
N TYR A 315 -4.50 1.43 17.73
CA TYR A 315 -3.31 2.24 17.46
C TYR A 315 -3.34 3.51 18.32
N ARG A 316 -2.20 3.88 18.92
CA ARG A 316 -2.11 5.12 19.74
C ARG A 316 -2.13 6.37 18.88
N ASP A 317 -1.66 6.28 17.64
CA ASP A 317 -1.54 7.40 16.72
C ASP A 317 -2.05 7.04 15.33
N SER A 318 -2.24 8.07 14.51
CA SER A 318 -2.73 7.93 13.13
C SER A 318 -1.70 7.38 12.14
N GLY A 319 -0.45 7.22 12.56
CA GLY A 319 0.59 6.53 11.79
C GLY A 319 0.42 5.01 11.80
N LYS A 320 -0.44 4.49 12.69
CA LYS A 320 -0.77 3.06 12.83
C LYS A 320 0.47 2.18 12.99
N ASP A 321 1.44 2.68 13.75
CA ASP A 321 2.61 1.89 14.11
C ASP A 321 2.20 0.79 15.12
N PRO A 322 2.32 -0.50 14.77
CA PRO A 322 1.92 -1.59 15.66
C PRO A 322 2.86 -1.73 16.88
N ARG A 323 3.95 -0.96 16.94
CA ARG A 323 4.79 -0.81 18.14
C ARG A 323 4.17 0.14 19.18
N HIS A 324 3.26 1.02 18.76
CA HIS A 324 2.59 2.01 19.61
C HIS A 324 1.09 1.72 19.73
N ILE A 325 0.75 0.79 20.63
CA ILE A 325 -0.61 0.24 20.74
C ILE A 325 -1.21 0.37 22.14
N VAL A 326 -2.53 0.24 22.22
CA VAL A 326 -3.31 0.03 23.45
C VAL A 326 -3.99 -1.33 23.32
N GLU A 327 -3.69 -2.28 24.21
CA GLU A 327 -4.35 -3.59 24.20
C GLU A 327 -5.77 -3.46 24.77
N PHE A 328 -6.78 -3.86 23.99
CA PHE A 328 -8.17 -3.93 24.42
C PHE A 328 -8.51 -5.29 25.01
N ALA A 329 -7.89 -6.34 24.49
CA ALA A 329 -7.95 -7.68 25.05
C ALA A 329 -6.61 -8.39 24.80
N SER A 330 -6.21 -9.23 25.76
CA SER A 330 -5.00 -10.05 25.68
C SER A 330 -5.27 -11.40 26.33
N GLN A 331 -5.04 -12.48 25.59
CA GLN A 331 -5.20 -13.84 26.07
C GLN A 331 -3.88 -14.60 25.93
N PRO A 332 -3.24 -15.02 27.03
CA PRO A 332 -2.09 -15.91 26.94
C PRO A 332 -2.50 -17.29 26.41
N PHE A 333 -1.60 -17.91 25.66
CA PHE A 333 -1.75 -19.30 25.22
C PHE A 333 -0.41 -20.05 25.27
N ALA A 334 -0.48 -21.37 25.40
CA ALA A 334 0.67 -22.26 25.40
C ALA A 334 0.53 -23.28 24.26
N PRO A 335 1.31 -23.13 23.17
CA PRO A 335 1.27 -24.06 22.06
C PRO A 335 1.95 -25.39 22.41
N VAL A 336 1.36 -26.49 21.96
CA VAL A 336 1.93 -27.83 22.14
C VAL A 336 3.07 -28.02 21.13
N PHE A 337 4.29 -28.24 21.62
CA PHE A 337 5.45 -28.49 20.77
C PHE A 337 5.43 -29.92 20.23
N ALA A 338 5.61 -30.03 18.92
CA ALA A 338 5.71 -31.30 18.23
C ALA A 338 6.90 -31.31 17.26
N GLY A 339 7.25 -32.51 16.80
CA GLY A 339 8.30 -32.71 15.81
C GLY A 339 8.01 -32.02 14.47
N PRO A 340 8.99 -31.98 13.55
CA PRO A 340 8.85 -31.24 12.31
C PRO A 340 7.71 -31.77 11.43
N TYR A 341 7.35 -33.04 11.56
CA TYR A 341 6.30 -33.68 10.76
C TYR A 341 4.99 -33.93 11.50
N ASP A 342 4.92 -33.61 12.80
CA ASP A 342 3.82 -34.00 13.69
C ASP A 342 3.09 -32.81 14.32
N ALA A 343 3.03 -31.67 13.62
CA ALA A 343 2.42 -30.44 14.14
C ALA A 343 0.99 -30.69 14.68
N ASP A 344 0.78 -30.40 15.97
CA ASP A 344 -0.52 -30.47 16.65
C ASP A 344 -1.12 -29.06 16.74
N TYR A 345 -1.91 -28.68 15.74
CA TYR A 345 -2.53 -27.36 15.65
C TYR A 345 -3.78 -27.28 16.53
N ARG A 346 -3.70 -26.50 17.60
CA ARG A 346 -4.79 -26.24 18.54
C ARG A 346 -5.40 -24.85 18.32
N PRO A 347 -6.72 -24.68 18.49
CA PRO A 347 -7.36 -23.38 18.39
C PRO A 347 -7.12 -22.55 19.66
N TYR A 348 -6.84 -21.26 19.47
CA TYR A 348 -6.73 -20.26 20.53
C TYR A 348 -7.50 -19.02 20.10
N GLN A 349 -8.15 -18.32 21.04
CA GLN A 349 -8.95 -17.14 20.70
C GLN A 349 -8.93 -16.07 21.78
N VAL A 350 -9.21 -14.83 21.39
CA VAL A 350 -9.43 -13.68 22.26
C VAL A 350 -10.59 -12.86 21.72
N SER A 351 -11.38 -12.25 22.61
CA SER A 351 -12.49 -11.38 22.21
C SER A 351 -12.44 -10.04 22.91
N ALA A 352 -12.85 -9.00 22.20
CA ALA A 352 -13.03 -7.65 22.76
C ALA A 352 -14.37 -7.09 22.29
N LEU A 353 -15.15 -6.52 23.22
CA LEU A 353 -16.30 -5.69 22.88
C LEU A 353 -15.82 -4.24 22.81
N LEU A 354 -15.82 -3.66 21.62
CA LEU A 354 -15.38 -2.28 21.40
C LEU A 354 -16.61 -1.38 21.35
N ARG A 355 -16.69 -0.42 22.28
CA ARG A 355 -17.81 0.52 22.37
C ARG A 355 -17.32 1.94 22.14
N ASP A 356 -18.08 2.70 21.36
CA ASP A 356 -17.85 4.14 21.21
C ASP A 356 -18.81 4.89 22.13
N GLN A 357 -18.51 4.88 23.44
CA GLN A 357 -19.24 5.70 24.39
C GLN A 357 -18.47 7.01 24.59
N ASN A 358 -18.99 8.10 24.01
CA ASN A 358 -18.62 9.51 24.25
C ASN A 358 -17.49 10.11 23.39
N GLY A 359 -17.48 9.87 22.08
CA GLY A 359 -16.85 10.79 21.12
C GLY A 359 -15.31 10.79 21.09
N GLY A 360 -14.68 9.77 21.69
CA GLY A 360 -13.25 9.52 21.65
C GLY A 360 -12.87 8.09 21.23
N GLY A 361 -13.79 7.37 20.57
CA GLY A 361 -13.90 5.92 20.44
C GLY A 361 -12.64 5.07 20.38
N GLN A 362 -12.74 3.87 20.97
CA GLN A 362 -11.70 2.81 20.96
C GLN A 362 -11.25 2.41 19.54
N THR A 363 -12.00 2.77 18.50
CA THR A 363 -11.69 2.50 17.10
C THR A 363 -11.12 3.72 16.35
N ARG A 364 -10.97 4.88 17.01
CA ARG A 364 -10.67 6.19 16.37
C ARG A 364 -9.42 6.19 15.49
N ASN A 365 -8.34 5.57 15.94
CA ASN A 365 -7.08 5.49 15.20
C ASN A 365 -6.93 4.15 14.44
N GLY A 366 -7.99 3.34 14.41
CA GLY A 366 -7.97 1.97 13.92
C GLY A 366 -7.67 0.97 15.03
N ILE A 367 -7.94 -0.31 14.73
CA ILE A 367 -7.66 -1.44 15.60
C ILE A 367 -6.89 -2.49 14.82
N GLY A 368 -6.23 -3.40 15.53
CA GLY A 368 -5.56 -4.55 14.95
C GLY A 368 -5.69 -5.78 15.83
N VAL A 369 -5.26 -6.90 15.28
CA VAL A 369 -5.11 -8.18 15.97
C VAL A 369 -3.67 -8.64 15.87
N ALA A 370 -3.15 -9.34 16.87
CA ALA A 370 -1.81 -9.90 16.77
C ALA A 370 -1.59 -11.17 17.58
N VAL A 371 -0.67 -12.01 17.08
CA VAL A 371 0.03 -13.04 17.85
C VAL A 371 1.35 -12.43 18.32
N VAL A 372 1.57 -12.39 19.64
CA VAL A 372 2.77 -11.81 20.25
C VAL A 372 3.56 -12.91 20.96
N VAL A 373 4.86 -12.98 20.71
CA VAL A 373 5.82 -13.78 21.46
C VAL A 373 6.82 -12.84 22.11
N GLU A 374 7.03 -12.99 23.42
CA GLU A 374 7.95 -12.14 24.18
C GLU A 374 8.86 -12.98 25.06
N LYS A 375 10.16 -12.68 25.05
CA LYS A 375 11.14 -13.27 25.95
C LYS A 375 11.08 -12.57 27.31
N THR A 376 10.41 -13.17 28.28
CA THR A 376 10.10 -12.54 29.59
C THR A 376 11.08 -12.91 30.70
N SER A 377 11.73 -14.08 30.61
CA SER A 377 12.73 -14.51 31.59
C SER A 377 13.86 -13.48 31.76
N THR A 378 14.51 -13.47 32.92
CA THR A 378 15.66 -12.59 33.18
C THR A 378 16.90 -12.96 32.36
N GLY A 379 17.77 -11.97 32.08
CA GLY A 379 19.06 -12.16 31.40
C GLY A 379 18.97 -12.36 29.88
N GLU A 380 20.00 -12.96 29.27
CA GLU A 380 20.01 -13.35 27.86
C GLU A 380 19.75 -14.86 27.71
N LEU A 381 18.99 -15.26 26.70
CA LEU A 381 18.85 -16.66 26.30
C LEU A 381 19.82 -16.94 25.14
N ASP A 382 20.80 -17.80 25.39
CA ASP A 382 21.70 -18.30 24.34
C ASP A 382 21.05 -19.45 23.59
N VAL A 383 20.61 -19.21 22.35
CA VAL A 383 19.89 -20.20 21.53
C VAL A 383 20.83 -21.18 20.84
N SER A 384 22.15 -20.91 20.79
CA SER A 384 23.13 -21.86 20.25
C SER A 384 23.26 -23.14 21.10
N LYS A 385 22.85 -23.08 22.38
CA LYS A 385 22.87 -24.21 23.31
C LYS A 385 21.83 -25.28 23.00
N GLY A 386 20.92 -25.02 22.07
CA GLY A 386 19.97 -26.00 21.58
C GLY A 386 20.57 -27.03 20.60
N GLY A 387 21.89 -27.04 20.37
CA GLY A 387 22.55 -28.05 19.52
C GLY A 387 22.58 -27.69 18.03
N PRO A 388 23.10 -28.58 17.16
CA PRO A 388 23.45 -28.26 15.76
C PRO A 388 22.27 -27.96 14.82
N ARG A 389 21.03 -28.09 15.29
CA ARG A 389 19.80 -27.72 14.58
C ARG A 389 18.84 -26.96 15.49
N SER A 390 19.36 -25.96 16.20
CA SER A 390 18.56 -25.28 17.20
C SER A 390 17.40 -24.50 16.59
N GLN A 391 16.19 -25.03 16.65
CA GLN A 391 15.01 -24.37 16.09
C GLN A 391 13.82 -24.56 17.01
N GLY A 392 13.33 -23.46 17.56
CA GLY A 392 12.09 -23.40 18.33
C GLY A 392 11.23 -22.26 17.83
N LEU A 393 9.98 -22.57 17.46
CA LEU A 393 9.04 -21.58 16.94
C LEU A 393 7.58 -21.88 17.30
N ILE A 394 6.72 -20.89 17.16
CA ILE A 394 5.28 -21.07 17.03
C ILE A 394 4.92 -21.07 15.56
N ARG A 395 4.18 -22.09 15.14
CA ARG A 395 3.58 -22.23 13.81
C ARG A 395 2.12 -21.78 13.88
N ILE A 396 1.72 -20.88 12.99
CA ILE A 396 0.33 -20.47 12.80
C ILE A 396 -0.15 -21.05 11.47
N ASP A 397 -1.22 -21.84 11.51
CA ASP A 397 -1.79 -22.54 10.35
C ASP A 397 -2.83 -21.71 9.62
N ASP A 398 -3.79 -21.20 10.39
CA ASP A 398 -4.85 -20.35 9.92
C ASP A 398 -5.18 -19.29 10.97
N VAL A 399 -5.88 -18.27 10.49
CA VAL A 399 -6.36 -17.17 11.30
C VAL A 399 -7.77 -16.80 10.87
N ASN A 400 -8.64 -16.57 11.85
CA ASN A 400 -10.01 -16.13 11.66
C ASN A 400 -10.30 -14.92 12.56
N LEU A 401 -10.94 -13.90 11.98
CA LEU A 401 -11.46 -12.75 12.69
C LEU A 401 -12.96 -12.65 12.44
N GLU A 402 -13.75 -12.86 13.48
CA GLU A 402 -15.21 -12.73 13.44
C GLU A 402 -15.64 -11.39 14.08
N PHE A 403 -16.68 -10.78 13.53
CA PHE A 403 -17.28 -9.55 14.04
C PHE A 403 -18.79 -9.72 14.23
N ASN A 404 -19.30 -9.25 15.37
CA ASN A 404 -20.73 -9.19 15.66
C ASN A 404 -21.12 -7.76 16.09
N ALA A 405 -22.12 -7.19 15.42
CA ALA A 405 -22.74 -5.94 15.80
C ALA A 405 -23.75 -6.22 16.93
N GLU A 406 -23.27 -6.21 18.17
CA GLU A 406 -24.11 -6.30 19.39
C GLU A 406 -24.81 -4.98 19.73
#